data_AF-A0A2V5X8L2-F1
#
_entry.id   AF-A0A2V5X8L2-F1
#
_cell.length_a   1.000
_cell.length_b   1.000
_cell.length_c   1.000
_cell.angle_alpha   90.00
_cell.angle_beta   90.00
_cell.angle_gamma   90.00
#
_symmetry.space_group_name_H-M   'P 1'
#
loop_
_entity.id
_entity.type
_entity.pdbx_description
1 polymer ?
#
loop_
_entity_poly.entity_id
_entity_poly.type
_entity_poly.pdbx_seq_one_letter_code
_entity_poly.pdbx_strand_id
1 'polypeptide(L)'
;MAQTRFHPSVEGAQHGAKSLAQFLEYAKKSGASGAQPSNYMLQSDKGLKSAKEITDAFAKARMNLDGVSAHCPFWVHTTAWTGTPTIRPFIPGDIAKKSVGEIEKWAEDYLLRLLDLCAELGVKVVPMFWGAAFGWELATGYPWGFWSGGDYDLLQEGQDRFVKKTAKLRQHASKLGLYLCHEIHPGTAAMCADDFNLLVGI
;
A
#
# COMPACT_ATOMS: atom_id res chain seq x y z
N MET A 1 9.18 -27.99 25.21
CA MET A 1 7.98 -27.11 25.16
C MET A 1 7.77 -26.67 23.72
N ALA A 2 6.54 -26.66 23.22
CA ALA A 2 6.26 -26.17 21.87
C ALA A 2 6.57 -24.67 21.79
N GLN A 3 7.37 -24.27 20.81
CA GLN A 3 7.67 -22.86 20.57
C GLN A 3 6.50 -22.23 19.84
N THR A 4 5.80 -21.28 20.48
CA THR A 4 4.79 -20.47 19.83
C THR A 4 5.42 -19.68 18.68
N ARG A 5 4.99 -19.95 17.44
CA ARG A 5 5.50 -19.28 16.22
C ARG A 5 4.64 -18.12 15.75
N PHE A 6 3.38 -18.08 16.17
CA PHE A 6 2.38 -17.12 15.70
C PHE A 6 1.70 -16.46 16.88
N HIS A 7 1.22 -15.25 16.67
CA HIS A 7 0.40 -14.53 17.63
C HIS A 7 -0.71 -13.76 16.90
N PRO A 8 -1.84 -13.48 17.57
CA PRO A 8 -2.93 -12.73 16.94
C PRO A 8 -2.49 -11.28 16.67
N SER A 9 -2.84 -10.80 15.48
CA SER A 9 -2.58 -9.43 15.02
C SER A 9 -3.81 -8.84 14.34
N VAL A 10 -3.91 -7.51 14.34
CA VAL A 10 -4.98 -6.76 13.67
C VAL A 10 -4.36 -5.82 12.65
N GLU A 11 -4.87 -5.87 11.42
CA GLU A 11 -4.54 -4.98 10.32
C GLU A 11 -5.38 -3.71 10.40
N GLY A 12 -4.79 -2.54 10.14
CA GLY A 12 -5.41 -1.25 10.44
C GLY A 12 -6.04 -0.54 9.26
N ALA A 13 -5.83 -0.99 8.01
CA ALA A 13 -6.31 -0.28 6.83
C ALA A 13 -7.83 -0.26 6.72
N GLN A 14 -8.49 -1.34 7.15
CA GLN A 14 -9.96 -1.46 7.09
C GLN A 14 -10.67 -0.81 8.28
N HIS A 15 -9.95 -0.38 9.32
CA HIS A 15 -10.56 0.00 10.60
C HIS A 15 -10.76 1.50 10.82
N GLY A 16 -10.41 2.35 9.85
CA GLY A 16 -10.82 3.77 9.71
C GLY A 16 -10.49 4.73 10.87
N ALA A 17 -10.41 6.03 10.58
CA ALA A 17 -10.45 7.27 11.42
C ALA A 17 -9.80 7.30 12.84
N LYS A 18 -9.10 6.26 13.28
CA LYS A 18 -8.46 6.19 14.59
C LYS A 18 -7.05 6.78 14.49
N SER A 19 -6.65 7.49 15.52
CA SER A 19 -5.22 7.72 15.79
C SER A 19 -4.51 6.39 16.08
N LEU A 20 -3.16 6.37 15.98
CA LEU A 20 -2.37 5.19 16.33
C LEU A 20 -2.71 4.66 17.74
N ALA A 21 -2.83 5.54 18.73
CA ALA A 21 -3.14 5.13 20.11
C ALA A 21 -4.51 4.46 20.22
N GLN A 22 -5.54 5.03 19.58
CA GLN A 22 -6.89 4.46 19.58
C GLN A 22 -6.95 3.13 18.85
N PHE A 23 -6.16 2.97 17.77
CA PHE A 23 -6.05 1.71 17.05
C PHE A 23 -5.40 0.62 17.90
N LEU A 24 -4.28 0.92 18.57
CA LEU A 24 -3.61 -0.03 19.46
C LEU A 24 -4.51 -0.43 20.64
N GLU A 25 -5.25 0.51 21.22
CA GLU A 25 -6.22 0.20 22.26
C GLU A 25 -7.32 -0.75 21.75
N TYR A 26 -7.86 -0.49 20.55
CA TYR A 26 -8.84 -1.36 19.91
C TYR A 26 -8.29 -2.76 19.64
N ALA A 27 -7.09 -2.87 19.06
CA ALA A 27 -6.47 -4.14 18.74
C ALA A 27 -6.25 -4.98 20.00
N LYS A 28 -5.75 -4.36 21.08
CA LYS A 28 -5.60 -5.00 22.38
C LYS A 28 -6.92 -5.47 22.98
N LYS A 29 -7.97 -4.63 22.94
CA LYS A 29 -9.32 -4.97 23.40
C LYS A 29 -9.92 -6.14 22.61
N SER A 30 -9.51 -6.28 21.35
CA SER A 30 -9.93 -7.38 20.46
C SER A 30 -9.14 -8.68 20.70
N GLY A 31 -8.22 -8.70 21.68
CA GLY A 31 -7.43 -9.88 22.03
C GLY A 31 -6.14 -10.04 21.23
N ALA A 32 -5.75 -9.04 20.44
CA ALA A 32 -4.49 -9.08 19.69
C ALA A 32 -3.28 -8.75 20.57
N SER A 33 -2.15 -9.38 20.25
CA SER A 33 -0.84 -9.08 20.86
C SER A 33 0.07 -8.31 19.91
N GLY A 34 -0.27 -8.26 18.62
CA GLY A 34 0.39 -7.45 17.61
C GLY A 34 -0.60 -6.59 16.83
N ALA A 35 -0.07 -5.65 16.07
CA ALA A 35 -0.87 -4.79 15.22
C ALA A 35 -0.05 -4.31 14.01
N GLN A 36 -0.78 -4.05 12.92
CA GLN A 36 -0.29 -3.49 11.68
C GLN A 36 -1.06 -2.20 11.36
N PRO A 37 -0.56 -1.02 11.75
CA PRO A 37 -1.25 0.25 11.52
C PRO A 37 -1.29 0.61 10.04
N SER A 38 -2.35 1.30 9.64
CA SER A 38 -2.38 1.99 8.35
C SER A 38 -1.35 3.12 8.33
N ASN A 39 -0.79 3.42 7.15
CA ASN A 39 0.06 4.58 6.91
C ASN A 39 -0.56 5.90 7.40
N TYR A 40 -1.89 6.03 7.41
CA TYR A 40 -2.58 7.22 7.93
C TYR A 40 -2.43 7.38 9.45
N MET A 41 -2.36 6.27 10.19
CA MET A 41 -2.16 6.30 11.65
C MET A 41 -0.73 6.73 12.02
N LEU A 42 0.20 6.63 11.07
CA LEU A 42 1.60 7.05 11.22
C LEU A 42 1.82 8.52 10.83
N GLN A 43 0.75 9.26 10.50
CA GLN A 43 0.84 10.68 10.16
C GLN A 43 0.70 11.58 11.39
N SER A 44 1.21 12.79 11.26
CA SER A 44 1.14 13.93 12.17
C SER A 44 0.90 15.19 11.34
N ASP A 45 0.67 16.32 11.99
CA ASP A 45 0.50 17.61 11.31
C ASP A 45 1.74 18.04 10.49
N LYS A 46 2.90 17.43 10.76
CA LYS A 46 4.18 17.72 10.08
C LYS A 46 4.60 16.63 9.09
N GLY A 47 3.69 15.73 8.71
CA GLY A 47 3.99 14.56 7.88
C GLY A 47 4.11 13.28 8.71
N LEU A 48 4.98 12.35 8.33
CA LEU A 48 5.12 11.09 9.07
C LEU A 48 5.67 11.34 10.48
N LYS A 49 5.18 10.58 11.46
CA LYS A 49 5.75 10.52 12.82
C LYS A 49 7.16 9.94 12.76
N SER A 50 7.99 10.26 13.74
CA SER A 50 9.30 9.62 13.89
C SER A 50 9.17 8.15 14.31
N ALA A 51 10.19 7.34 14.01
CA ALA A 51 10.22 5.94 14.45
C ALA A 51 10.18 5.81 15.97
N LYS A 52 10.78 6.77 16.70
CA LYS A 52 10.71 6.84 18.16
C LYS A 52 9.29 7.01 18.66
N GLU A 53 8.53 7.97 18.12
CA GLU A 53 7.14 8.19 18.55
C GLU A 53 6.26 6.95 18.35
N ILE A 54 6.46 6.25 17.23
CA ILE A 54 5.72 5.03 16.91
C ILE A 54 6.14 3.90 17.86
N THR A 55 7.44 3.64 18.01
CA THR A 55 7.97 2.62 18.92
C THR A 55 7.51 2.85 20.37
N ASP A 56 7.54 4.09 20.85
CA ASP A 56 7.08 4.46 22.19
C ASP A 56 5.57 4.18 22.35
N ALA A 57 4.76 4.42 21.33
CA ALA A 57 3.32 4.12 21.35
C ALA A 57 3.04 2.61 21.45
N PHE A 58 3.76 1.78 20.68
CA PHE A 58 3.67 0.32 20.76
C PHE A 58 4.16 -0.23 22.11
N ALA A 59 5.28 0.29 22.62
CA ALA A 59 5.81 -0.08 23.92
C ALA A 59 4.81 0.25 25.04
N LYS A 60 4.19 1.43 25.00
CA LYS A 60 3.14 1.84 25.95
C LYS A 60 1.91 0.92 25.87
N ALA A 61 1.49 0.52 24.67
CA ALA A 61 0.39 -0.41 24.46
C ALA A 61 0.73 -1.85 24.87
N ARG A 62 2.02 -2.19 24.96
CA ARG A 62 2.57 -3.55 25.12
C ARG A 62 2.13 -4.45 23.96
N MET A 63 2.32 -3.98 22.74
CA MET A 63 1.96 -4.69 21.51
C MET A 63 3.16 -4.79 20.56
N ASN A 64 3.16 -5.82 19.72
CA ASN A 64 4.13 -5.99 18.65
C ASN A 64 3.73 -5.16 17.42
N LEU A 65 4.72 -4.55 16.76
CA LEU A 65 4.55 -3.92 15.45
C LEU A 65 4.87 -4.98 14.39
N ASP A 66 3.85 -5.47 13.69
CA ASP A 66 4.01 -6.60 12.76
C ASP A 66 4.24 -6.15 11.31
N GLY A 67 3.80 -4.93 11.00
CA GLY A 67 3.97 -4.34 9.69
C GLY A 67 3.29 -2.98 9.58
N VAL A 68 3.27 -2.42 8.38
CA VAL A 68 2.54 -1.18 8.08
C VAL A 68 1.74 -1.36 6.80
N SER A 69 0.45 -1.08 6.85
CA SER A 69 -0.40 -1.17 5.66
C SER A 69 -0.38 0.14 4.88
N ALA A 70 -0.01 0.06 3.60
CA ALA A 70 0.18 1.19 2.71
C ALA A 70 -0.72 1.12 1.46
N HIS A 71 -1.89 0.49 1.57
CA HIS A 71 -2.87 0.29 0.50
C HIS A 71 -3.14 1.54 -0.34
N CYS A 72 -3.70 2.58 0.28
CA CYS A 72 -4.17 3.77 -0.42
C CYS A 72 -3.08 4.56 -1.16
N PRO A 73 -1.90 4.88 -0.57
CA PRO A 73 -0.88 5.64 -1.30
C PRO A 73 -0.27 4.86 -2.48
N PHE A 74 -0.06 3.55 -2.36
CA PHE A 74 0.37 2.71 -3.49
C PHE A 74 -0.69 2.65 -4.58
N TRP A 75 -1.96 2.55 -4.18
CA TRP A 75 -3.08 2.56 -5.10
C TRP A 75 -3.16 3.88 -5.87
N VAL A 76 -3.05 5.03 -5.20
CA VAL A 76 -2.99 6.36 -5.84
C VAL A 76 -1.85 6.43 -6.85
N HIS A 77 -0.64 6.02 -6.44
CA HIS A 77 0.56 6.10 -7.29
C HIS A 77 0.40 5.38 -8.64
N THR A 78 -0.34 4.28 -8.66
CA THR A 78 -0.53 3.47 -9.87
C THR A 78 -1.88 3.68 -10.57
N THR A 79 -2.80 4.42 -9.96
CA THR A 79 -4.17 4.66 -10.48
C THR A 79 -4.36 6.07 -11.04
N ALA A 80 -3.59 7.07 -10.60
CA ALA A 80 -3.83 8.47 -10.94
C ALA A 80 -3.94 8.75 -12.45
N TRP A 81 -3.21 8.01 -13.28
CA TRP A 81 -3.25 8.15 -14.75
C TRP A 81 -4.59 7.89 -15.40
N THR A 82 -5.46 7.13 -14.75
CA THR A 82 -6.82 6.89 -15.24
C THR A 82 -7.71 8.13 -15.16
N GLY A 83 -7.26 9.20 -14.49
CA GLY A 83 -8.04 10.41 -14.26
C GLY A 83 -9.19 10.23 -13.27
N THR A 84 -9.29 9.09 -12.60
CA THR A 84 -10.40 8.79 -11.70
C THR A 84 -10.49 9.78 -10.53
N PRO A 85 -11.69 10.25 -10.15
CA PRO A 85 -11.88 11.05 -8.94
C PRO A 85 -11.74 10.23 -7.64
N THR A 86 -11.72 8.90 -7.72
CA THR A 86 -11.72 8.02 -6.54
C THR A 86 -10.39 8.02 -5.78
N ILE A 87 -9.32 8.60 -6.32
CA ILE A 87 -8.07 8.84 -5.58
C ILE A 87 -8.18 9.96 -4.54
N ARG A 88 -9.16 10.86 -4.70
CA ARG A 88 -9.25 12.11 -3.93
C ARG A 88 -9.34 11.92 -2.41
N PRO A 89 -10.07 10.92 -1.87
CA PRO A 89 -10.10 10.69 -0.42
C PRO A 89 -8.74 10.32 0.19
N PHE A 90 -7.78 9.90 -0.63
CA PHE A 90 -6.50 9.36 -0.18
C PHE A 90 -5.35 10.35 -0.26
N ILE A 91 -5.59 11.54 -0.81
CA ILE A 91 -4.59 12.59 -1.03
C ILE A 91 -5.08 13.94 -0.50
N PRO A 92 -4.17 14.87 -0.15
CA PRO A 92 -4.55 16.23 0.21
C PRO A 92 -5.32 16.94 -0.91
N GLY A 93 -6.25 17.83 -0.53
CA GLY A 93 -7.15 18.49 -1.49
C GLY A 93 -6.45 19.43 -2.49
N ASP A 94 -5.29 19.98 -2.13
CA ASP A 94 -4.43 20.75 -3.02
C ASP A 94 -3.69 19.85 -4.02
N ILE A 95 -3.26 18.66 -3.59
CA ILE A 95 -2.65 17.64 -4.45
C ILE A 95 -3.68 17.11 -5.46
N ALA A 96 -4.92 16.90 -5.04
CA ALA A 96 -6.01 16.43 -5.90
C ALA A 96 -6.32 17.34 -7.11
N LYS A 97 -5.86 18.59 -7.10
CA LYS A 97 -6.05 19.57 -8.20
C LYS A 97 -4.89 19.60 -9.18
N LYS A 98 -3.81 18.85 -8.92
CA LYS A 98 -2.60 18.83 -9.75
C LYS A 98 -2.77 17.95 -10.98
N SER A 99 -1.82 18.04 -11.91
CA SER A 99 -1.77 17.12 -13.04
C SER A 99 -1.51 15.68 -12.60
N VAL A 100 -1.88 14.71 -13.43
CA VAL A 100 -1.62 13.28 -13.20
C VAL A 100 -0.17 13.02 -12.79
N GLY A 101 0.79 13.55 -13.57
CA GLY A 101 2.22 13.31 -13.31
C GLY A 101 2.69 13.90 -11.98
N GLU A 102 2.14 15.04 -11.56
CA GLU A 102 2.42 15.61 -10.25
C GLU A 102 1.81 14.79 -9.10
N ILE A 103 0.60 14.23 -9.28
CA ILE A 103 -0.03 13.36 -8.28
C ILE A 103 0.78 12.07 -8.12
N GLU A 104 1.16 11.43 -9.23
CA GLU A 104 2.01 10.24 -9.21
C GLU A 104 3.34 10.53 -8.52
N LYS A 105 3.99 11.64 -8.87
CA LYS A 105 5.24 12.04 -8.22
C LYS A 105 5.08 12.27 -6.72
N TRP A 106 4.01 12.95 -6.31
CA TRP A 106 3.73 13.17 -4.89
C TRP A 106 3.55 11.85 -4.14
N ALA A 107 2.80 10.91 -4.73
CA ALA A 107 2.56 9.60 -4.13
C ALA A 107 3.86 8.78 -4.06
N GLU A 108 4.69 8.79 -5.12
CA GLU A 108 6.00 8.14 -5.13
C GLU A 108 6.92 8.71 -4.03
N ASP A 109 7.03 10.04 -3.95
CA ASP A 109 7.87 10.71 -2.95
C ASP A 109 7.37 10.43 -1.51
N TYR A 110 6.05 10.33 -1.30
CA TYR A 110 5.47 9.92 -0.02
C TYR A 110 5.82 8.47 0.33
N LEU A 111 5.67 7.56 -0.63
CA LEU A 111 5.94 6.14 -0.45
C LEU A 111 7.41 5.87 -0.14
N LEU A 112 8.35 6.56 -0.81
CA LEU A 112 9.78 6.43 -0.49
C LEU A 112 10.07 6.76 0.98
N ARG A 113 9.55 7.88 1.48
CA ARG A 113 9.69 8.26 2.90
C ARG A 113 9.01 7.26 3.85
N LEU A 114 7.86 6.72 3.46
CA LEU A 114 7.16 5.70 4.24
C LEU A 114 7.97 4.40 4.33
N LEU A 115 8.60 3.99 3.23
CA LEU A 115 9.46 2.80 3.19
C LEU A 115 10.71 3.01 4.06
N ASP A 116 11.34 4.19 4.01
CA ASP A 116 12.45 4.53 4.90
C ASP A 116 12.04 4.41 6.38
N LEU A 117 10.88 4.94 6.73
CA LEU A 117 10.33 4.82 8.09
C LEU A 117 10.04 3.35 8.47
N CYS A 118 9.50 2.55 7.55
CA CYS A 118 9.27 1.12 7.80
C CYS A 118 10.58 0.39 8.10
N ALA A 119 11.65 0.71 7.35
CA ALA A 119 12.97 0.14 7.59
C ALA A 119 13.55 0.58 8.94
N GLU A 120 13.41 1.86 9.31
CA GLU A 120 13.84 2.38 10.63
C GLU A 120 13.09 1.71 11.79
N LEU A 121 11.81 1.39 11.60
CA LEU A 121 10.98 0.65 12.55
C LEU A 121 11.30 -0.85 12.62
N GLY A 122 12.19 -1.36 11.76
CA GLY A 122 12.52 -2.78 11.67
C GLY A 122 11.40 -3.65 11.05
N VAL A 123 10.39 -3.03 10.45
CA VAL A 123 9.31 -3.73 9.74
C VAL A 123 9.87 -4.39 8.49
N LYS A 124 9.31 -5.55 8.12
CA LYS A 124 9.66 -6.28 6.89
C LYS A 124 8.52 -6.41 5.90
N VAL A 125 7.28 -6.34 6.37
CA VAL A 125 6.09 -6.62 5.57
C VAL A 125 5.29 -5.33 5.39
N VAL A 126 5.03 -4.96 4.13
CA VAL A 126 4.23 -3.78 3.76
C VAL A 126 3.09 -4.23 2.84
N PRO A 127 1.91 -4.57 3.38
CA PRO A 127 0.72 -4.83 2.59
C PRO A 127 0.29 -3.59 1.83
N MET A 128 -0.02 -3.75 0.56
CA MET A 128 -0.32 -2.64 -0.34
C MET A 128 -1.12 -3.08 -1.57
N PHE A 129 -1.62 -2.10 -2.33
CA PHE A 129 -2.29 -2.34 -3.61
C PHE A 129 -1.51 -1.70 -4.75
N TRP A 130 -1.13 -2.50 -5.74
CA TRP A 130 -0.89 -1.98 -7.08
C TRP A 130 -2.26 -1.68 -7.65
N GLY A 131 -2.66 -0.42 -7.75
CA GLY A 131 -4.01 -0.02 -8.19
C GLY A 131 -4.28 -0.30 -9.66
N ALA A 132 -5.00 0.57 -10.36
CA ALA A 132 -5.35 0.35 -11.77
C ALA A 132 -4.16 0.57 -12.73
N ALA A 133 -3.01 -0.09 -12.47
CA ALA A 133 -1.79 0.04 -13.26
C ALA A 133 -2.00 -0.40 -14.73
N PHE A 134 -2.88 -1.39 -14.94
CA PHE A 134 -3.25 -1.94 -16.24
C PHE A 134 -4.54 -1.32 -16.81
N GLY A 135 -5.08 -0.28 -16.18
CA GLY A 135 -6.36 0.32 -16.58
C GLY A 135 -7.56 -0.36 -15.95
N TRP A 136 -8.76 0.16 -16.20
CA TRP A 136 -9.97 -0.30 -15.54
C TRP A 136 -10.52 -1.60 -16.12
N GLU A 137 -10.30 -1.81 -17.41
CA GLU A 137 -10.70 -2.99 -18.16
C GLU A 137 -10.11 -4.25 -17.53
N LEU A 138 -8.84 -4.20 -17.14
CA LEU A 138 -8.17 -5.31 -16.45
C LEU A 138 -8.43 -5.27 -14.93
N ALA A 139 -8.38 -4.09 -14.28
CA ALA A 139 -8.51 -3.99 -12.82
C ALA A 139 -9.92 -4.32 -12.28
N THR A 140 -10.95 -4.30 -13.13
CA THR A 140 -12.35 -4.61 -12.73
C THR A 140 -12.82 -6.00 -13.13
N GLY A 141 -11.99 -6.79 -13.82
CA GLY A 141 -12.37 -8.12 -14.28
C GLY A 141 -13.41 -8.06 -15.41
N TYR A 142 -13.27 -7.12 -16.34
CA TYR A 142 -14.19 -6.94 -17.46
C TYR A 142 -14.39 -8.27 -18.20
N PRO A 143 -15.63 -8.79 -18.32
CA PRO A 143 -15.86 -10.20 -18.56
C PRO A 143 -15.67 -10.64 -20.02
N TRP A 144 -15.38 -9.70 -20.92
CA TRP A 144 -15.43 -9.93 -22.36
C TRP A 144 -14.09 -10.28 -23.01
N GLY A 145 -12.97 -10.15 -22.29
CA GLY A 145 -11.67 -10.66 -22.75
C GLY A 145 -11.01 -9.95 -23.94
N PHE A 146 -11.57 -8.82 -24.42
CA PHE A 146 -11.05 -8.05 -25.55
C PHE A 146 -9.90 -7.13 -25.12
N TRP A 147 -8.80 -7.70 -24.63
CA TRP A 147 -7.66 -6.94 -24.12
C TRP A 147 -6.68 -6.48 -25.20
N SER A 148 -6.79 -7.01 -26.42
CA SER A 148 -5.97 -6.60 -27.57
C SER A 148 -6.74 -6.68 -28.90
N GLY A 149 -6.27 -5.90 -29.87
CA GLY A 149 -6.83 -5.77 -31.22
C GLY A 149 -5.77 -5.35 -32.23
N GLY A 150 -6.18 -4.96 -33.44
CA GLY A 150 -5.24 -4.60 -34.50
C GLY A 150 -4.40 -3.34 -34.21
N ASP A 151 -4.90 -2.47 -33.34
CA ASP A 151 -4.34 -1.16 -33.02
C ASP A 151 -4.10 -0.93 -31.50
N TYR A 152 -4.34 -1.92 -30.64
CA TYR A 152 -4.15 -1.82 -29.19
C TYR A 152 -3.77 -3.14 -28.52
N ASP A 153 -3.05 -3.06 -27.40
CA ASP A 153 -2.80 -4.19 -26.49
C ASP A 153 -2.74 -3.69 -25.03
N LEU A 154 -3.89 -3.71 -24.36
CA LEU A 154 -4.03 -3.21 -22.98
C LEU A 154 -3.20 -4.03 -21.99
N LEU A 155 -2.95 -5.32 -22.29
CA LEU A 155 -2.14 -6.16 -21.42
C LEU A 155 -0.67 -5.75 -21.52
N GLN A 156 -0.12 -5.62 -22.74
CA GLN A 156 1.26 -5.20 -22.93
C GLN A 156 1.49 -3.76 -22.44
N GLU A 157 0.57 -2.84 -22.75
CA GLU A 157 0.63 -1.46 -22.27
C GLU A 157 0.63 -1.38 -20.74
N GLY A 158 -0.20 -2.19 -20.09
CA GLY A 158 -0.26 -2.34 -18.64
C GLY A 158 1.03 -2.90 -18.03
N GLN A 159 1.63 -3.91 -18.66
CA GLN A 159 2.92 -4.46 -18.24
C GLN A 159 4.04 -3.42 -18.32
N ASP A 160 4.18 -2.76 -19.47
CA ASP A 160 5.20 -1.73 -19.70
C ASP A 160 5.08 -0.59 -18.68
N ARG A 161 3.84 -0.15 -18.46
CA ARG A 161 3.53 0.87 -17.45
C ARG A 161 3.86 0.39 -16.06
N PHE A 162 3.44 -0.81 -15.66
CA PHE A 162 3.68 -1.37 -14.34
C PHE A 162 5.18 -1.45 -14.04
N VAL A 163 5.96 -2.03 -14.96
CA VAL A 163 7.40 -2.18 -14.81
C VAL A 163 8.06 -0.81 -14.64
N LYS A 164 7.78 0.13 -15.55
CA LYS A 164 8.38 1.47 -15.53
C LYS A 164 7.97 2.27 -14.30
N LYS A 165 6.68 2.29 -13.97
CA LYS A 165 6.11 3.14 -12.91
C LYS A 165 6.51 2.66 -11.52
N THR A 166 6.57 1.34 -11.30
CA THR A 166 6.86 0.78 -9.97
C THR A 166 8.34 0.54 -9.71
N ALA A 167 9.19 0.54 -10.75
CA ALA A 167 10.62 0.19 -10.67
C ALA A 167 11.34 0.86 -9.49
N LYS A 168 11.18 2.18 -9.32
CA LYS A 168 11.87 2.93 -8.26
C LYS A 168 11.45 2.46 -6.86
N LEU A 169 10.15 2.29 -6.62
CA LEU A 169 9.62 1.81 -5.33
C LEU A 169 10.04 0.36 -5.05
N ARG A 170 9.97 -0.52 -6.05
CA ARG A 170 10.40 -1.92 -5.92
C ARG A 170 11.90 -2.02 -5.59
N GLN A 171 12.74 -1.27 -6.30
CA GLN A 171 14.17 -1.21 -6.05
C GLN A 171 14.49 -0.63 -4.66
N HIS A 172 13.79 0.42 -4.25
CA HIS A 172 13.99 1.05 -2.93
C HIS A 172 13.60 0.09 -1.80
N ALA A 173 12.43 -0.54 -1.88
CA ALA A 173 11.99 -1.55 -0.92
C ALA A 173 12.99 -2.72 -0.82
N SER A 174 13.48 -3.22 -1.96
CA SER A 174 14.49 -4.29 -2.00
C SER A 174 15.79 -3.89 -1.30
N LYS A 175 16.30 -2.67 -1.54
CA LYS A 175 17.51 -2.16 -0.86
C LYS A 175 17.35 -2.09 0.66
N LEU A 176 16.14 -1.80 1.14
CA LEU A 176 15.81 -1.74 2.57
C LEU A 176 15.49 -3.13 3.16
N GLY A 177 15.43 -4.19 2.33
CA GLY A 177 15.02 -5.52 2.74
C GLY A 177 13.55 -5.59 3.16
N LEU A 178 12.69 -4.79 2.51
CA LEU A 178 11.24 -4.78 2.69
C LEU A 178 10.56 -5.64 1.62
N TYR A 179 9.49 -6.32 2.01
CA TYR A 179 8.60 -7.06 1.12
C TYR A 179 7.33 -6.24 0.89
N LEU A 180 7.11 -5.84 -0.36
CA LEU A 180 5.86 -5.23 -0.79
C LEU A 180 4.85 -6.35 -1.07
N CYS A 181 3.88 -6.51 -0.20
CA CYS A 181 2.92 -7.61 -0.24
C CYS A 181 1.63 -7.12 -0.89
N HIS A 182 1.46 -7.42 -2.18
CA HIS A 182 0.22 -7.09 -2.85
C HIS A 182 -0.94 -7.89 -2.25
N GLU A 183 -1.96 -7.21 -1.76
CA GLU A 183 -3.21 -7.86 -1.36
C GLU A 183 -4.09 -8.03 -2.60
N ILE A 184 -4.37 -9.29 -2.94
CA ILE A 184 -5.21 -9.67 -4.08
C ILE A 184 -6.62 -9.10 -3.85
N HIS A 185 -7.00 -8.12 -4.66
CA HIS A 185 -8.20 -7.32 -4.39
C HIS A 185 -8.82 -6.75 -5.68
N PRO A 186 -10.16 -6.71 -5.82
CA PRO A 186 -10.81 -6.04 -6.94
C PRO A 186 -10.43 -4.55 -7.07
N GLY A 187 -10.35 -4.02 -8.29
CA GLY A 187 -9.94 -2.64 -8.53
C GLY A 187 -8.42 -2.40 -8.39
N THR A 188 -7.64 -3.47 -8.51
CA THR A 188 -6.18 -3.46 -8.42
C THR A 188 -5.58 -4.24 -9.60
N ALA A 189 -4.27 -4.17 -9.78
CA ALA A 189 -3.53 -4.83 -10.85
C ALA A 189 -3.51 -6.36 -10.67
N ALA A 190 -3.87 -6.89 -9.50
CA ALA A 190 -4.11 -8.31 -9.33
C ALA A 190 -5.33 -8.59 -8.44
N MET A 191 -6.37 -9.16 -9.04
CA MET A 191 -7.60 -9.53 -8.35
C MET A 191 -7.75 -11.04 -8.13
N CYS A 192 -6.90 -11.83 -8.78
CA CYS A 192 -6.75 -13.25 -8.55
C CYS A 192 -5.27 -13.66 -8.48
N ALA A 193 -5.03 -14.95 -8.20
CA ALA A 193 -3.69 -15.49 -8.12
C ALA A 193 -2.94 -15.46 -9.47
N ASP A 194 -3.66 -15.62 -10.58
CA ASP A 194 -3.04 -15.59 -11.92
C ASP A 194 -2.54 -14.19 -12.28
N ASP A 195 -3.31 -13.16 -11.98
CA ASP A 195 -2.85 -11.77 -12.13
C ASP A 195 -1.62 -11.51 -11.25
N PHE A 196 -1.64 -11.99 -10.00
CA PHE A 196 -0.51 -11.83 -9.10
C PHE A 196 0.75 -12.52 -9.63
N ASN A 197 0.60 -13.74 -10.16
CA ASN A 197 1.70 -14.47 -10.79
C ASN A 197 2.26 -13.72 -12.02
N LEU A 198 1.40 -13.08 -12.81
CA LEU A 198 1.84 -12.20 -13.89
C LEU A 198 2.70 -11.05 -13.35
N LEU A 199 2.25 -10.34 -12.30
CA LEU A 199 3.00 -9.22 -11.71
C LEU A 199 4.36 -9.65 -11.13
N VAL A 200 4.45 -10.85 -10.58
CA VAL A 200 5.72 -11.40 -10.06
C VAL A 200 6.68 -11.77 -11.20
N GLY A 201 6.15 -12.12 -12.38
CA GLY A 201 6.92 -12.49 -13.56
C GLY A 201 7.56 -11.32 -14.32
N ILE A 202 7.22 -10.06 -13.99
CA ILE A 202 7.61 -8.85 -14.74
C ILE A 202 8.28 -7.76 -13.90
#